data_AF-A0A2V6QQ02-F1
#
_entry.id   AF-A0A2V6QQ02-F1
#
_cell.length_a   1.000
_cell.length_b   1.000
_cell.length_c   1.000
_cell.angle_alpha   90.00
_cell.angle_beta   90.00
_cell.angle_gamma   90.00
#
_symmetry.space_group_name_H-M   'P 1'
#
loop_
_entity.id
_entity.type
_entity.pdbx_description
1 polymer ?
#
loop_
_entity_poly.entity_id
_entity_poly.type
_entity_poly.pdbx_seq_one_letter_code
_entity_poly.pdbx_strand_id
1 'polypeptide(L)'
;MRDETGNATQARLLEVLGHADFEVLPGLYAFVPIDGGAKPRDDALACVRDGSAWSELVPVEAPVGPMTFRIFAFHFDSAHDAAGFVGWLHAHLARATGVGHIVLCGASARSAGGHTRGGIFDYWGCPADAADRVLAEIERLRERGRRAHRAHVGPAGGCLLCEALGGIAGFPIVAAGRRVVAVLNEAGGAARGHCIFFPRRHVPRLEDCDDAEVTELFGLIARVARVLDVAHYNVLSNNGLRAGQTVFHAHAHFVPKPDGATGLVAQAGLGVVDQTGLADELRRRLGT
;
A
#
# COMPACT_ATOMS: atom_id res chain seq x y z
N MET A 1 -11.85 -18.04 -5.49
CA MET A 1 -11.07 -17.56 -4.33
C MET A 1 -9.67 -17.26 -4.85
N ARG A 2 -9.20 -16.00 -4.82
CA ARG A 2 -7.88 -15.65 -5.38
C ARG A 2 -6.78 -16.14 -4.44
N ASP A 3 -5.75 -16.76 -5.01
CA ASP A 3 -4.53 -17.18 -4.30
C ASP A 3 -3.56 -15.99 -4.24
N GLU A 4 -3.88 -15.00 -3.39
CA GLU A 4 -2.98 -13.88 -3.08
C GLU A 4 -2.18 -14.21 -1.81
N THR A 5 -0.85 -14.05 -1.86
CA THR A 5 0.01 -14.21 -0.69
C THR A 5 -0.26 -13.09 0.33
N GLY A 6 -0.10 -13.36 1.63
CA GLY A 6 -0.42 -12.41 2.70
C GLY A 6 0.26 -11.03 2.58
N ASN A 7 1.47 -10.99 2.03
CA ASN A 7 2.21 -9.74 1.81
C ASN A 7 1.64 -8.90 0.65
N ALA A 8 1.20 -9.55 -0.43
CA ALA A 8 0.59 -8.86 -1.58
C ALA A 8 -0.77 -8.26 -1.19
N THR A 9 -1.56 -9.01 -0.42
CA THR A 9 -2.84 -8.53 0.13
C THR A 9 -2.64 -7.33 1.05
N GLN A 10 -1.63 -7.38 1.93
CA GLN A 10 -1.34 -6.27 2.84
C GLN A 10 -0.92 -5.00 2.09
N ALA A 11 -0.06 -5.11 1.07
CA ALA A 11 0.38 -3.96 0.29
C ALA A 11 -0.79 -3.28 -0.43
N ARG A 12 -1.64 -4.06 -1.12
CA ARG A 12 -2.85 -3.57 -1.79
C ARG A 12 -3.81 -2.88 -0.83
N LEU A 13 -4.08 -3.47 0.33
CA LEU A 13 -5.04 -2.91 1.29
C LEU A 13 -4.51 -1.66 2.02
N LEU A 14 -3.18 -1.55 2.20
CA LEU A 14 -2.56 -0.31 2.65
C LEU A 14 -2.72 0.81 1.61
N GLU A 15 -2.57 0.51 0.33
CA GLU A 15 -2.82 1.46 -0.76
C GLU A 15 -4.29 1.92 -0.77
N VAL A 16 -5.23 0.99 -0.72
CA VAL A 16 -6.67 1.26 -0.59
C VAL A 16 -6.94 2.22 0.59
N LEU A 17 -6.35 1.93 1.77
CA LEU A 17 -6.50 2.78 2.95
C LEU A 17 -5.89 4.17 2.78
N GLY A 18 -4.73 4.27 2.11
CA GLY A 18 -4.06 5.53 1.85
C GLY A 18 -4.87 6.48 0.97
N HIS A 19 -5.64 5.92 0.02
CA HIS A 19 -6.50 6.67 -0.90
C HIS A 19 -7.95 6.77 -0.44
N ALA A 20 -8.33 6.12 0.66
CA ALA A 20 -9.68 6.20 1.20
C ALA A 20 -9.97 7.59 1.81
N ASP A 21 -11.17 8.07 1.54
CA ASP A 21 -11.79 9.14 2.31
C ASP A 21 -12.10 8.60 3.71
N PHE A 22 -11.46 9.20 4.72
CA PHE A 22 -11.64 8.82 6.11
C PHE A 22 -12.36 9.93 6.85
N GLU A 23 -13.46 9.58 7.49
CA GLU A 23 -14.31 10.52 8.21
C GLU A 23 -14.51 10.00 9.63
N VAL A 24 -14.29 10.85 10.62
CA VAL A 24 -14.64 10.56 12.01
C VAL A 24 -15.88 11.38 12.33
N LEU A 25 -17.01 10.72 12.60
CA LEU A 25 -18.29 11.39 12.84
C LEU A 25 -18.19 12.28 14.09
N PRO A 26 -18.99 13.35 14.26
CA PRO A 26 -18.88 14.19 15.46
C PRO A 26 -19.38 13.46 16.72
N GLY A 27 -18.71 13.69 17.86
CA GLY A 27 -19.20 13.23 19.16
C GLY A 27 -19.05 11.73 19.45
N LEU A 28 -19.86 11.28 20.42
CA LEU A 28 -19.91 9.91 20.91
C LEU A 28 -21.22 9.26 20.49
N TYR A 29 -21.23 7.95 20.37
CA TYR A 29 -22.41 7.18 20.01
C TYR A 29 -22.64 6.04 20.98
N ALA A 30 -23.89 5.70 21.25
CA ALA A 30 -24.24 4.52 22.05
C ALA A 30 -25.49 3.86 21.50
N PHE A 31 -25.64 2.56 21.77
CA PHE A 31 -26.91 1.88 21.56
C PHE A 31 -27.87 2.26 22.68
N VAL A 32 -28.97 2.94 22.34
CA VAL A 32 -30.04 3.28 23.26
C VAL A 32 -31.29 2.46 22.94
N PRO A 33 -32.10 2.06 23.93
CA PRO A 33 -33.35 1.33 23.67
C PRO A 33 -34.31 2.16 22.83
N ILE A 34 -35.03 1.49 21.92
CA ILE A 34 -36.15 2.05 21.16
C ILE A 34 -37.36 1.13 21.26
N ASP A 35 -38.56 1.70 21.33
CA ASP A 35 -39.79 0.93 21.38
C ASP A 35 -40.02 0.18 20.06
N GLY A 36 -40.41 -1.10 20.16
CA GLY A 36 -40.70 -1.94 19.00
C GLY A 36 -41.86 -1.39 18.18
N GLY A 37 -41.57 -0.82 17.01
CA GLY A 37 -42.56 -0.19 16.12
C GLY A 37 -42.43 1.34 16.03
N ALA A 38 -41.61 1.97 16.87
CA ALA A 38 -41.25 3.36 16.71
C ALA A 38 -40.32 3.55 15.50
N LYS A 39 -40.44 4.71 14.83
CA LYS A 39 -39.49 5.12 13.80
C LYS A 39 -38.15 5.42 14.49
N PRO A 40 -37.02 4.90 13.98
CA PRO A 40 -35.69 5.30 14.46
C PRO A 40 -35.51 6.81 14.39
N ARG A 41 -34.68 7.34 15.28
CA ARG A 41 -34.27 8.75 15.23
C ARG A 41 -33.67 9.08 13.87
N ASP A 42 -33.89 10.30 13.40
CA ASP A 42 -33.38 10.74 12.10
C ASP A 42 -31.83 10.77 12.04
N ASP A 43 -31.17 10.78 13.19
CA ASP A 43 -29.71 10.73 13.34
C ASP A 43 -29.18 9.33 13.74
N ALA A 44 -30.03 8.30 13.76
CA ALA A 44 -29.63 6.93 14.04
C ALA A 44 -28.80 6.34 12.88
N LEU A 45 -27.65 5.76 13.22
CA LEU A 45 -26.78 5.09 12.25
C LEU A 45 -27.19 3.65 11.96
N ALA A 46 -27.77 2.98 12.95
CA ALA A 46 -28.21 1.59 12.85
C ALA A 46 -29.30 1.28 13.87
N CYS A 47 -30.13 0.29 13.57
CA CYS A 47 -31.04 -0.34 14.53
C CYS A 47 -30.70 -1.82 14.62
N VAL A 48 -30.56 -2.31 15.85
CA VAL A 48 -30.20 -3.70 16.13
C VAL A 48 -31.25 -4.28 17.07
N ARG A 49 -31.55 -5.56 16.89
CA ARG A 49 -32.51 -6.29 17.69
C ARG A 49 -31.81 -7.45 18.38
N ASP A 50 -32.06 -7.59 19.67
CA ASP A 50 -31.68 -8.77 20.45
C ASP A 50 -32.94 -9.34 21.13
N GLY A 51 -33.35 -10.55 20.72
CA GLY A 51 -34.61 -11.15 21.16
C GLY A 51 -35.83 -10.28 20.82
N SER A 52 -36.49 -9.71 21.83
CA SER A 52 -37.61 -8.78 21.67
C SER A 52 -37.23 -7.31 21.86
N ALA A 53 -36.02 -7.03 22.35
CA ALA A 53 -35.52 -5.69 22.59
C ALA A 53 -34.94 -5.09 21.30
N TRP A 54 -35.25 -3.83 21.07
CA TRP A 54 -34.67 -3.02 20.00
C TRP A 54 -33.81 -1.92 20.58
N SER A 55 -32.69 -1.65 19.92
CA SER A 55 -31.82 -0.52 20.22
C SER A 55 -31.38 0.18 18.94
N GLU A 56 -31.18 1.48 19.01
CA GLU A 56 -30.64 2.30 17.93
C GLU A 56 -29.29 2.91 18.31
N LEU A 57 -28.35 2.96 17.37
CA LEU A 57 -27.05 3.60 17.56
C LEU A 57 -27.16 5.07 17.19
N VAL A 58 -27.10 5.94 18.21
CA VAL A 58 -27.36 7.39 18.07
C VAL A 58 -26.29 8.22 18.76
N PRO A 59 -26.13 9.51 18.40
CA PRO A 59 -25.27 10.44 19.11
C PRO A 59 -25.70 10.60 20.58
N VAL A 60 -24.71 10.70 21.47
CA VAL A 60 -24.87 10.95 22.90
C VAL A 60 -23.93 12.05 23.38
N GLU A 61 -24.38 12.87 24.33
CA GLU A 61 -23.62 14.00 24.86
C GLU A 61 -22.51 13.58 25.84
N ALA A 62 -22.70 12.44 26.51
CA ALA A 62 -21.78 11.90 27.49
C ALA A 62 -21.70 10.37 27.38
N PRO A 63 -20.61 9.74 27.88
CA PRO A 63 -20.49 8.29 27.88
C PRO A 63 -21.64 7.61 28.65
N VAL A 64 -22.29 6.64 28.02
CA VAL A 64 -23.43 5.87 28.54
C VAL A 64 -22.98 4.47 28.99
N GLY A 65 -21.80 4.41 29.62
CA GLY A 65 -21.16 3.16 30.05
C GLY A 65 -20.24 2.53 28.98
N PRO A 66 -19.89 1.24 29.12
CA PRO A 66 -18.84 0.59 28.34
C PRO A 66 -19.16 0.43 26.85
N MET A 67 -20.42 0.63 26.46
CA MET A 67 -20.91 0.56 25.08
C MET A 67 -21.03 1.96 24.43
N THR A 68 -20.12 2.86 24.81
CA THR A 68 -19.97 4.18 24.16
C THR A 68 -18.84 4.12 23.14
N PHE A 69 -19.12 4.56 21.92
CA PHE A 69 -18.24 4.43 20.79
C PHE A 69 -17.82 5.77 20.20
N ARG A 70 -16.59 5.80 19.71
CA ARG A 70 -16.16 6.73 18.67
C ARG A 70 -16.44 6.08 17.31
N ILE A 71 -17.19 6.75 16.45
CA ILE A 71 -17.55 6.24 15.13
C ILE A 71 -16.73 6.91 14.03
N PHE A 72 -16.23 6.10 13.10
CA PHE A 72 -15.53 6.55 11.90
C PHE A 72 -15.95 5.71 10.69
N ALA A 73 -15.66 6.20 9.49
CA ALA A 73 -16.01 5.55 8.23
C ALA A 73 -14.90 5.70 7.20
N PHE A 74 -14.83 4.72 6.30
CA PHE A 74 -14.00 4.76 5.10
C PHE A 74 -14.90 4.75 3.88
N HIS A 75 -14.59 5.60 2.90
CA HIS A 75 -15.16 5.51 1.56
C HIS A 75 -14.02 5.24 0.58
N PHE A 76 -14.21 4.23 -0.26
CA PHE A 76 -13.21 3.79 -1.21
C PHE A 76 -13.52 4.31 -2.61
N ASP A 77 -12.48 4.71 -3.32
CA ASP A 77 -12.57 4.98 -4.75
C ASP A 77 -12.74 3.65 -5.50
N SER A 78 -13.72 3.62 -6.42
CA SER A 78 -13.97 2.49 -7.34
C SER A 78 -12.75 2.05 -8.15
N ALA A 79 -11.73 2.91 -8.30
CA ALA A 79 -10.45 2.57 -8.92
C ALA A 79 -9.61 1.57 -8.10
N HIS A 80 -9.92 1.36 -6.82
CA HIS A 80 -9.15 0.49 -5.92
C HIS A 80 -9.94 -0.75 -5.51
N ASP A 81 -9.31 -1.93 -5.58
CA ASP A 81 -9.90 -3.18 -5.10
C ASP A 81 -9.81 -3.26 -3.57
N ALA A 82 -10.93 -3.00 -2.88
CA ALA A 82 -11.04 -3.07 -1.42
C ALA A 82 -11.41 -4.47 -0.89
N ALA A 83 -11.40 -5.52 -1.73
CA ALA A 83 -11.77 -6.86 -1.29
C ALA A 83 -10.85 -7.35 -0.16
N GLY A 84 -11.46 -7.79 0.95
CA GLY A 84 -10.77 -8.25 2.16
C GLY A 84 -10.38 -7.15 3.15
N PHE A 85 -10.68 -5.88 2.85
CA PHE A 85 -10.30 -4.74 3.69
C PHE A 85 -10.80 -4.84 5.12
N VAL A 86 -12.09 -5.12 5.32
CA VAL A 86 -12.70 -5.19 6.66
C VAL A 86 -12.01 -6.23 7.54
N GLY A 87 -11.84 -7.46 7.04
CA GLY A 87 -11.17 -8.52 7.79
C GLY A 87 -9.71 -8.19 8.11
N TRP A 88 -8.99 -7.61 7.14
CA TRP A 88 -7.60 -7.19 7.32
C TRP A 88 -7.45 -6.08 8.36
N LEU A 89 -8.21 -4.99 8.23
CA LEU A 89 -8.12 -3.85 9.14
C LEU A 89 -8.55 -4.24 10.55
N HIS A 90 -9.63 -5.03 10.68
CA HIS A 90 -10.07 -5.57 11.97
C HIS A 90 -8.95 -6.37 12.64
N ALA A 91 -8.36 -7.34 11.94
CA ALA A 91 -7.29 -8.18 12.48
C ALA A 91 -6.04 -7.36 12.84
N HIS A 92 -5.74 -6.33 12.06
CA HIS A 92 -4.62 -5.43 12.35
C HIS A 92 -4.87 -4.57 13.60
N LEU A 93 -6.00 -3.87 13.66
CA LEU A 93 -6.33 -3.00 14.79
C LEU A 93 -6.46 -3.80 16.10
N ALA A 94 -7.08 -4.98 16.06
CA ALA A 94 -7.17 -5.86 17.23
C ALA A 94 -5.78 -6.24 17.77
N ARG A 95 -4.83 -6.62 16.90
CA ARG A 95 -3.45 -6.93 17.32
C ARG A 95 -2.67 -5.70 17.79
N ALA A 96 -2.81 -4.58 17.11
CA ALA A 96 -2.02 -3.37 17.35
C ALA A 96 -2.49 -2.60 18.60
N THR A 97 -3.79 -2.64 18.89
CA THR A 97 -4.39 -1.81 19.94
C THR A 97 -4.96 -2.63 21.10
N GLY A 98 -5.23 -3.93 20.91
CA GLY A 98 -5.91 -4.77 21.89
C GLY A 98 -7.39 -4.42 22.08
N VAL A 99 -7.99 -3.67 21.14
CA VAL A 99 -9.35 -3.15 21.21
C VAL A 99 -10.27 -3.96 20.31
N GLY A 100 -11.49 -4.22 20.77
CA GLY A 100 -12.58 -4.76 19.95
C GLY A 100 -13.30 -3.66 19.18
N HIS A 101 -13.74 -3.98 17.96
CA HIS A 101 -14.41 -3.03 17.06
C HIS A 101 -15.77 -3.57 16.65
N ILE A 102 -16.73 -2.68 16.45
CA ILE A 102 -17.94 -2.99 15.71
C ILE A 102 -17.81 -2.47 14.28
N VAL A 103 -18.38 -3.21 13.33
CA VAL A 103 -18.47 -2.79 11.93
C VAL A 103 -19.92 -2.93 11.50
N LEU A 104 -20.49 -1.83 10.99
CA LEU A 104 -21.86 -1.72 10.54
C LEU A 104 -21.83 -1.41 9.05
N CYS A 105 -22.27 -2.36 8.23
CA CYS A 105 -22.36 -2.18 6.79
C CYS A 105 -23.69 -1.50 6.43
N GLY A 106 -23.64 -0.45 5.62
CA GLY A 106 -24.80 0.25 5.11
C GLY A 106 -24.73 0.43 3.59
N ALA A 107 -25.88 0.75 2.98
CA ALA A 107 -25.96 1.16 1.57
C ALA A 107 -26.15 2.68 1.48
N SER A 108 -25.27 3.37 0.76
CA SER A 108 -25.36 4.83 0.63
C SER A 108 -26.42 5.22 -0.38
N ALA A 109 -27.43 5.99 0.06
CA ALA A 109 -28.38 6.66 -0.83
C ALA A 109 -27.84 7.99 -1.40
N ARG A 110 -26.64 8.44 -0.97
CA ARG A 110 -26.03 9.72 -1.36
C ARG A 110 -25.51 9.77 -2.81
N SER A 111 -25.79 8.73 -3.60
CA SER A 111 -25.48 8.60 -5.03
C SER A 111 -26.25 9.59 -5.92
N ALA A 112 -27.31 10.22 -5.42
CA ALA A 112 -28.12 11.18 -6.17
C ALA A 112 -27.64 12.63 -5.90
N GLY A 113 -26.54 13.06 -6.53
CA GLY A 113 -26.11 14.47 -6.42
C GLY A 113 -24.65 14.80 -6.72
N GLY A 114 -23.95 14.03 -7.55
CA GLY A 114 -22.60 14.39 -8.00
C GLY A 114 -21.47 14.16 -6.97
N HIS A 115 -21.74 13.48 -5.85
CA HIS A 115 -20.70 12.91 -4.99
C HIS A 115 -20.46 11.45 -5.38
N THR A 116 -19.19 11.05 -5.50
CA THR A 116 -18.75 9.68 -5.87
C THR A 116 -19.06 8.61 -4.82
N ARG A 117 -19.78 8.95 -3.74
CA ARG A 117 -20.09 8.11 -2.57
C ARG A 117 -21.27 7.15 -2.77
N GLY A 118 -21.31 6.44 -3.90
CA GLY A 118 -22.27 5.36 -4.15
C GLY A 118 -21.70 4.00 -3.77
N GLY A 119 -22.52 3.12 -3.16
CA GLY A 119 -22.13 1.75 -2.83
C GLY A 119 -22.35 1.33 -1.38
N ILE A 120 -21.84 0.13 -1.03
CA ILE A 120 -21.76 -0.37 0.34
C ILE A 120 -20.65 0.39 1.06
N PHE A 121 -20.93 0.87 2.27
CA PHE A 121 -19.96 1.56 3.11
C PHE A 121 -20.00 1.01 4.54
N ASP A 122 -18.91 1.15 5.28
CA ASP A 122 -18.75 0.59 6.62
C ASP A 122 -18.58 1.71 7.66
N TYR A 123 -19.51 1.79 8.62
CA TYR A 123 -19.26 2.50 9.87
C TYR A 123 -18.51 1.58 10.83
N TRP A 124 -17.45 2.10 11.43
CA TRP A 124 -16.64 1.43 12.42
C TRP A 124 -16.84 2.11 13.76
N GLY A 125 -16.94 1.32 14.82
CA GLY A 125 -16.99 1.81 16.19
C GLY A 125 -15.91 1.19 17.04
N CYS A 126 -15.21 2.02 17.80
CA CYS A 126 -14.30 1.58 18.86
C CYS A 126 -14.72 2.23 20.19
N PRO A 127 -14.45 1.59 21.35
CA PRO A 127 -14.68 2.18 22.66
C PRO A 127 -14.12 3.60 22.78
N ALA A 128 -14.91 4.51 23.36
CA ALA A 128 -14.57 5.92 23.44
C ALA A 128 -13.24 6.21 24.17
N ASP A 129 -12.92 5.41 25.18
CA ASP A 129 -11.67 5.49 25.96
C ASP A 129 -10.42 5.02 25.20
N ALA A 130 -10.60 4.27 24.12
CA ALA A 130 -9.54 3.78 23.26
C ALA A 130 -9.44 4.52 21.92
N ALA A 131 -10.32 5.51 21.69
CA ALA A 131 -10.49 6.19 20.41
C ALA A 131 -9.19 6.79 19.87
N ASP A 132 -8.47 7.55 20.70
CA ASP A 132 -7.24 8.24 20.29
C ASP A 132 -6.18 7.25 19.79
N ARG A 133 -6.03 6.11 20.48
CA ARG A 133 -5.09 5.05 20.09
C ARG A 133 -5.48 4.39 18.77
N VAL A 134 -6.77 4.12 18.56
CA VAL A 134 -7.27 3.50 17.34
C VAL A 134 -7.15 4.46 16.15
N LEU A 135 -7.55 5.72 16.32
CA LEU A 135 -7.47 6.75 15.28
C LEU A 135 -6.01 7.07 14.90
N ALA A 136 -5.11 7.15 15.88
CA ALA A 136 -3.68 7.32 15.61
C ALA A 136 -3.09 6.15 14.81
N GLU A 137 -3.49 4.92 15.13
CA GLU A 137 -3.07 3.73 14.37
C GLU A 137 -3.58 3.77 12.92
N ILE A 138 -4.86 4.15 12.73
CA ILE A 138 -5.45 4.31 11.40
C ILE A 138 -4.69 5.37 10.60
N GLU A 139 -4.43 6.55 11.17
CA GLU A 139 -3.68 7.60 10.48
C GLU A 139 -2.25 7.16 10.13
N ARG A 140 -1.58 6.40 11.01
CA ARG A 140 -0.26 5.82 10.71
C ARG A 140 -0.33 4.89 9.49
N LEU A 141 -1.37 4.05 9.39
CA LEU A 141 -1.56 3.17 8.24
C LEU A 141 -1.90 3.95 6.97
N ARG A 142 -2.76 4.96 7.07
CA ARG A 142 -3.10 5.86 5.95
C ARG A 142 -1.87 6.60 5.43
N GLU A 143 -1.00 7.07 6.32
CA GLU A 143 0.26 7.71 5.91
C GLU A 143 1.17 6.73 5.18
N ARG A 144 1.32 5.49 5.69
CA ARG A 144 2.08 4.44 5.01
C ARG A 144 1.51 4.11 3.63
N GLY A 145 0.19 4.04 3.52
CA GLY A 145 -0.52 3.85 2.24
C GLY A 145 -0.25 4.98 1.25
N ARG A 146 -0.37 6.24 1.69
CA ARG A 146 -0.11 7.44 0.86
C ARG A 146 1.34 7.54 0.39
N ARG A 147 2.30 7.14 1.24
CA ARG A 147 3.73 7.12 0.90
C ARG A 147 4.06 6.13 -0.21
N ALA A 148 3.33 5.01 -0.32
CA ALA A 148 3.53 4.04 -1.39
C ALA A 148 3.32 4.64 -2.80
N HIS A 149 2.38 5.58 -2.94
CA HIS A 149 2.08 6.27 -4.20
C HIS A 149 2.99 7.50 -4.47
N ARG A 150 3.42 8.25 -3.45
CA ARG A 150 4.23 9.47 -3.66
C ARG A 150 5.71 9.21 -3.96
N ALA A 151 6.26 8.09 -3.52
CA ALA A 151 7.69 7.82 -3.74
C ALA A 151 8.05 7.49 -5.20
N HIS A 152 7.07 7.27 -6.08
CA HIS A 152 7.29 6.67 -7.41
C HIS A 152 6.67 7.47 -8.57
N VAL A 153 5.99 8.57 -8.25
CA VAL A 153 5.52 9.62 -9.18
C VAL A 153 6.30 10.88 -8.86
N GLY A 154 6.86 11.55 -9.87
CA GLY A 154 7.64 12.76 -9.65
C GLY A 154 6.76 13.95 -9.21
N PRO A 155 7.36 15.03 -8.67
CA PRO A 155 6.61 16.19 -8.19
C PRO A 155 5.76 16.88 -9.27
N ALA A 156 6.06 16.70 -10.56
CA ALA A 156 5.22 17.18 -11.67
C ALA A 156 4.07 16.22 -12.04
N GLY A 157 3.90 15.11 -11.31
CA GLY A 157 2.85 14.12 -11.55
C GLY A 157 3.20 13.10 -12.64
N GLY A 158 4.43 13.09 -13.15
CA GLY A 158 4.92 12.18 -14.18
C GLY A 158 5.78 11.05 -13.63
N CYS A 159 6.50 10.36 -14.52
CA CYS A 159 7.45 9.32 -14.12
C CYS A 159 8.60 9.92 -13.30
N LEU A 160 8.80 9.44 -12.06
CA LEU A 160 9.84 9.92 -11.16
C LEU A 160 11.24 9.90 -11.79
N LEU A 161 11.57 8.83 -12.52
CA LEU A 161 12.90 8.67 -13.14
C LEU A 161 13.08 9.59 -14.35
N CYS A 162 12.04 9.85 -15.14
CA CYS A 162 12.09 10.88 -16.19
C CYS A 162 12.28 12.28 -15.59
N GLU A 163 11.58 12.59 -14.51
CA GLU A 163 11.73 13.87 -13.80
C GLU A 163 13.11 13.99 -13.14
N ALA A 164 13.71 12.89 -12.68
CA ALA A 164 15.09 12.87 -12.20
C ALA A 164 16.09 13.27 -13.32
N LEU A 165 15.89 12.79 -14.55
CA LEU A 165 16.70 13.19 -15.71
C LEU A 165 16.54 14.67 -16.04
N GLY A 166 15.34 15.21 -15.87
CA GLY A 166 15.03 16.63 -16.06
C GLY A 166 15.54 17.54 -14.94
N GLY A 167 16.14 16.99 -13.88
CA GLY A 167 16.58 17.75 -12.70
C GLY A 167 15.45 18.18 -11.76
N ILE A 168 14.23 17.70 -12.00
CA ILE A 168 13.02 18.08 -11.26
C ILE A 168 12.92 17.30 -9.94
N ALA A 169 13.25 16.01 -9.96
CA ALA A 169 13.09 15.13 -8.79
C ALA A 169 14.28 15.14 -7.80
N GLY A 170 15.34 15.92 -8.06
CA GLY A 170 16.38 16.20 -7.07
C GLY A 170 17.32 15.04 -6.66
N PHE A 171 17.40 13.95 -7.44
CA PHE A 171 18.32 12.85 -7.12
C PHE A 171 19.77 13.16 -7.56
N PRO A 172 20.79 12.95 -6.69
CA PRO A 172 22.17 13.10 -7.09
C PRO A 172 22.57 12.06 -8.13
N ILE A 173 23.06 12.52 -9.28
CA ILE A 173 23.60 11.65 -10.33
C ILE A 173 24.98 11.16 -9.89
N VAL A 174 25.15 9.84 -9.80
CA VAL A 174 26.44 9.20 -9.45
C VAL A 174 27.22 8.76 -10.67
N ALA A 175 26.55 8.44 -11.77
CA ALA A 175 27.16 8.18 -13.07
C ALA A 175 26.16 8.45 -14.19
N ALA A 176 26.64 8.97 -15.32
CA ALA A 176 25.84 9.17 -16.51
C ALA A 176 26.54 8.56 -17.71
N GLY A 177 25.89 7.57 -18.31
CA GLY A 177 26.24 7.02 -19.61
C GLY A 177 25.50 7.72 -20.74
N ARG A 178 25.68 7.18 -21.95
CA ARG A 178 24.97 7.64 -23.15
C ARG A 178 23.50 7.28 -23.08
N ARG A 179 23.17 6.05 -22.67
CA ARG A 179 21.80 5.53 -22.63
C ARG A 179 21.27 5.33 -21.23
N VAL A 180 22.12 5.20 -20.23
CA VAL A 180 21.73 4.88 -18.85
C VAL A 180 22.25 5.95 -17.89
N VAL A 181 21.47 6.24 -16.85
CA VAL A 181 21.87 7.11 -15.74
C VAL A 181 21.79 6.33 -14.45
N ALA A 182 22.70 6.65 -13.53
CA ALA A 182 22.73 6.12 -12.18
C ALA A 182 22.57 7.27 -11.18
N VAL A 183 21.70 7.10 -10.19
CA VAL A 183 21.46 8.07 -9.12
C VAL A 183 21.61 7.44 -7.74
N LEU A 184 21.92 8.25 -6.73
CA LEU A 184 21.93 7.83 -5.33
C LEU A 184 20.52 7.90 -4.74
N ASN A 185 20.09 6.83 -4.07
CA ASN A 185 18.80 6.80 -3.37
C ASN A 185 18.93 7.40 -1.95
N GLU A 186 18.98 8.73 -1.85
CA GLU A 186 19.16 9.42 -0.57
C GLU A 186 17.93 9.38 0.34
N ALA A 187 16.73 9.44 -0.24
CA ALA A 187 15.48 9.57 0.51
C ALA A 187 14.93 8.24 1.07
N GLY A 188 15.43 7.09 0.60
CA GLY A 188 14.88 5.77 0.93
C GLY A 188 15.84 4.61 0.73
N GLY A 189 17.16 4.85 0.75
CA GLY A 189 18.15 3.81 0.52
C GLY A 189 18.15 2.73 1.61
N ALA A 190 17.89 1.47 1.23
CA ALA A 190 17.97 0.30 2.11
C ALA A 190 19.36 0.03 2.73
N ALA A 191 20.42 0.66 2.19
CA ALA A 191 21.78 0.61 2.71
C ALA A 191 22.58 1.84 2.21
N ARG A 192 23.67 2.19 2.90
CA ARG A 192 24.62 3.21 2.42
C ARG A 192 25.20 2.77 1.07
N GLY A 193 25.13 3.66 0.08
CA GLY A 193 25.57 3.35 -1.30
C GLY A 193 24.50 2.69 -2.17
N HIS A 194 23.23 2.68 -1.74
CA HIS A 194 22.12 2.22 -2.58
C HIS A 194 21.95 3.15 -3.79
N CYS A 195 22.20 2.63 -4.99
CA CYS A 195 22.07 3.35 -6.25
C CYS A 195 20.96 2.76 -7.13
N ILE A 196 20.32 3.61 -7.94
CA ILE A 196 19.31 3.22 -8.94
C ILE A 196 19.86 3.49 -10.32
N PHE A 197 19.80 2.50 -11.21
CA PHE A 197 20.26 2.58 -12.60
C PHE A 197 19.07 2.41 -13.53
N PHE A 198 18.93 3.29 -14.52
CA PHE A 198 17.77 3.26 -15.41
C PHE A 198 18.10 3.88 -16.78
N PRO A 199 17.48 3.41 -17.88
CA PRO A 199 17.70 3.97 -19.20
C PRO A 199 17.12 5.39 -19.27
N ARG A 200 17.69 6.25 -20.11
CA ARG A 200 17.16 7.59 -20.39
C ARG A 200 15.81 7.50 -21.08
N ARG A 201 15.65 6.51 -21.95
CA ARG A 201 14.38 6.21 -22.62
C ARG A 201 13.41 5.62 -21.60
N HIS A 202 12.18 6.14 -21.60
CA HIS A 202 11.12 5.59 -20.77
C HIS A 202 10.63 4.28 -21.37
N VAL A 203 10.95 3.18 -20.69
CA VAL A 203 10.48 1.83 -21.02
C VAL A 203 10.02 1.15 -19.75
N PRO A 204 8.88 0.46 -19.73
CA PRO A 204 8.30 0.01 -18.47
C PRO A 204 9.06 -1.14 -17.84
N ARG A 205 9.68 -2.04 -18.62
CA ARG A 205 10.35 -3.24 -18.10
C ARG A 205 11.68 -3.51 -18.76
N LEU A 206 12.44 -4.42 -18.18
CA LEU A 206 13.77 -4.80 -18.66
C LEU A 206 13.72 -5.40 -20.08
N GLU A 207 12.68 -6.17 -20.41
CA GLU A 207 12.48 -6.75 -21.75
C GLU A 207 12.17 -5.71 -22.84
N ASP A 208 11.83 -4.47 -22.47
CA ASP A 208 11.56 -3.37 -23.40
C ASP A 208 12.82 -2.53 -23.71
N CYS A 209 13.92 -2.77 -23.00
CA CYS A 209 15.22 -2.17 -23.27
C CYS A 209 15.86 -2.74 -24.54
N ASP A 210 16.64 -1.93 -25.25
CA ASP A 210 17.50 -2.41 -26.32
C ASP A 210 18.78 -3.07 -25.74
N ASP A 211 19.47 -3.91 -26.53
CA ASP A 211 20.66 -4.63 -26.07
C ASP A 211 21.77 -3.69 -25.57
N ALA A 212 21.86 -2.49 -26.15
CA ALA A 212 22.87 -1.51 -25.77
C ALA A 212 22.54 -0.84 -24.43
N GLU A 213 21.26 -0.60 -24.15
CA GLU A 213 20.75 -0.14 -22.85
C GLU A 213 21.00 -1.18 -21.77
N VAL A 214 20.67 -2.46 -22.02
CA VAL A 214 20.92 -3.56 -21.07
C VAL A 214 22.42 -3.69 -20.79
N THR A 215 23.24 -3.68 -21.83
CA THR A 215 24.70 -3.77 -21.72
C THR A 215 25.28 -2.60 -20.90
N GLU A 216 24.88 -1.37 -21.21
CA GLU A 216 25.37 -0.18 -20.51
C GLU A 216 24.89 -0.15 -19.04
N LEU A 217 23.66 -0.61 -18.77
CA LEU A 217 23.08 -0.67 -17.43
C LEU A 217 23.90 -1.56 -16.50
N PHE A 218 24.14 -2.81 -16.89
CA PHE A 218 24.95 -3.73 -16.07
C PHE A 218 26.44 -3.34 -16.05
N GLY A 219 26.96 -2.75 -17.13
CA GLY A 219 28.30 -2.19 -17.16
C GLY A 219 28.52 -1.08 -16.13
N LEU A 220 27.56 -0.16 -15.99
CA LEU A 220 27.60 0.91 -14.99
C LEU A 220 27.45 0.36 -13.57
N ILE A 221 26.56 -0.62 -13.33
CA ILE A 221 26.43 -1.29 -12.03
C ILE A 221 27.77 -1.88 -11.60
N ALA A 222 28.43 -2.63 -12.49
CA ALA A 222 29.73 -3.22 -12.19
C ALA A 222 30.82 -2.16 -11.94
N ARG A 223 30.75 -1.00 -12.59
CA ARG A 223 31.68 0.12 -12.33
C ARG A 223 31.46 0.72 -10.94
N VAL A 224 30.21 0.99 -10.56
CA VAL A 224 29.87 1.53 -9.24
C VAL A 224 30.24 0.55 -8.13
N ALA A 225 30.00 -0.75 -8.33
CA ALA A 225 30.41 -1.78 -7.37
C ALA A 225 31.92 -1.75 -7.07
N ARG A 226 32.76 -1.59 -8.10
CA ARG A 226 34.22 -1.46 -7.94
C ARG A 226 34.64 -0.18 -7.23
N VAL A 227 33.97 0.94 -7.50
CA VAL A 227 34.30 2.23 -6.88
C VAL A 227 33.91 2.27 -5.41
N LEU A 228 32.78 1.66 -5.05
CA LEU A 228 32.33 1.57 -3.66
C LEU A 228 33.10 0.53 -2.84
N ASP A 229 33.86 -0.36 -3.51
CA ASP A 229 34.68 -1.40 -2.90
C ASP A 229 33.92 -2.25 -1.87
N VAL A 230 32.70 -2.66 -2.23
CA VAL A 230 31.83 -3.47 -1.35
C VAL A 230 31.95 -4.97 -1.67
N ALA A 231 32.21 -5.77 -0.65
CA ALA A 231 32.34 -7.23 -0.80
C ALA A 231 31.01 -7.94 -1.08
N HIS A 232 29.92 -7.41 -0.54
CA HIS A 232 28.59 -8.02 -0.61
C HIS A 232 27.56 -6.98 -1.04
N TYR A 233 26.78 -7.31 -2.08
CA TYR A 233 25.72 -6.46 -2.60
C TYR A 233 24.70 -7.31 -3.35
N ASN A 234 23.51 -6.75 -3.52
CA ASN A 234 22.46 -7.29 -4.36
C ASN A 234 22.24 -6.38 -5.56
N VAL A 235 21.95 -6.97 -6.71
CA VAL A 235 21.40 -6.28 -7.87
C VAL A 235 19.98 -6.81 -8.08
N LEU A 236 19.00 -5.92 -8.14
CA LEU A 236 17.60 -6.28 -8.24
C LEU A 236 16.91 -5.42 -9.31
N SER A 237 16.22 -6.06 -10.23
CA SER A 237 15.29 -5.39 -11.15
C SER A 237 13.92 -6.05 -11.01
N ASN A 238 12.95 -5.28 -10.54
CA ASN A 238 11.57 -5.76 -10.41
C ASN A 238 10.82 -5.43 -11.70
N ASN A 239 10.23 -6.46 -12.33
CA ASN A 239 9.51 -6.32 -13.60
C ASN A 239 8.06 -6.78 -13.41
N GLY A 240 7.15 -5.81 -13.33
CA GLY A 240 5.74 -5.98 -13.03
C GLY A 240 5.35 -5.77 -11.56
N LEU A 241 4.10 -5.38 -11.34
CA LEU A 241 3.55 -5.05 -10.03
C LEU A 241 3.75 -6.17 -8.99
N ARG A 242 3.46 -7.42 -9.37
CA ARG A 242 3.59 -8.59 -8.49
C ARG A 242 5.03 -8.93 -8.11
N ALA A 243 5.99 -8.47 -8.91
CA ALA A 243 7.41 -8.58 -8.61
C ALA A 243 7.91 -7.43 -7.72
N GLY A 244 7.02 -6.51 -7.28
CA GLY A 244 7.37 -5.37 -6.46
C GLY A 244 7.85 -4.14 -7.24
N GLN A 245 7.53 -4.05 -8.54
CA GLN A 245 7.81 -2.84 -9.31
C GLN A 245 6.79 -1.74 -8.98
N THR A 246 7.29 -0.55 -8.66
CA THR A 246 6.46 0.61 -8.29
C THR A 246 6.65 1.81 -9.22
N VAL A 247 7.84 2.00 -9.80
CA VAL A 247 8.05 2.90 -10.94
C VAL A 247 8.06 2.07 -12.22
N PHE A 248 7.08 2.29 -13.11
CA PHE A 248 7.01 1.64 -14.43
C PHE A 248 7.94 2.32 -15.44
N HIS A 249 9.20 2.41 -15.06
CA HIS A 249 10.34 2.74 -15.90
C HIS A 249 11.45 1.80 -15.46
N ALA A 250 11.92 0.92 -16.35
CA ALA A 250 12.88 -0.12 -16.08
C ALA A 250 14.06 0.42 -15.27
N HIS A 251 14.35 -0.22 -14.15
CA HIS A 251 15.45 0.17 -13.30
C HIS A 251 16.03 -1.04 -12.59
N ALA A 252 17.29 -0.90 -12.18
CA ALA A 252 17.97 -1.83 -11.31
C ALA A 252 18.44 -1.12 -10.05
N HIS A 253 18.15 -1.72 -8.91
CA HIS A 253 18.72 -1.37 -7.63
C HIS A 253 20.08 -2.03 -7.49
N PHE A 254 21.08 -1.27 -7.05
CA PHE A 254 22.29 -1.77 -6.45
C PHE A 254 22.20 -1.51 -4.95
N VAL A 255 22.23 -2.56 -4.13
CA VAL A 255 22.04 -2.45 -2.68
C VAL A 255 23.20 -3.13 -1.96
N PRO A 256 24.12 -2.37 -1.33
CA PRO A 256 25.15 -2.95 -0.47
C PRO A 256 24.56 -3.77 0.68
N LYS A 257 25.27 -4.84 1.07
CA LYS A 257 24.87 -5.78 2.13
C LYS A 257 25.98 -5.92 3.17
N PRO A 258 26.15 -4.91 4.07
CA PRO A 258 27.27 -4.92 5.02
C PRO A 258 27.13 -6.00 6.11
N ASP A 259 25.89 -6.38 6.44
CA ASP A 259 25.57 -7.36 7.47
C ASP A 259 24.22 -8.06 7.15
N GLY A 260 23.77 -8.97 8.01
CA GLY A 260 22.52 -9.71 7.82
C GLY A 260 21.25 -8.87 7.93
N ALA A 261 21.28 -7.77 8.70
CA ALA A 261 20.12 -6.95 9.04
C ALA A 261 19.90 -5.77 8.08
N THR A 262 20.96 -5.22 7.51
CA THR A 262 20.96 -4.04 6.62
C THR A 262 20.89 -4.45 5.16
N GLY A 263 20.29 -3.65 4.27
CA GLY A 263 20.22 -3.93 2.83
C GLY A 263 19.04 -4.83 2.44
N LEU A 264 19.14 -5.47 1.27
CA LEU A 264 18.06 -6.35 0.78
C LEU A 264 17.89 -7.56 1.70
N VAL A 265 16.63 -7.90 2.02
CA VAL A 265 16.28 -9.09 2.80
C VAL A 265 15.48 -10.03 1.90
N ALA A 266 16.08 -11.17 1.56
CA ALA A 266 15.38 -12.24 0.86
C ALA A 266 14.56 -13.07 1.86
N GLN A 267 13.35 -13.48 1.47
CA GLN A 267 12.57 -14.41 2.29
C GLN A 267 13.25 -15.79 2.35
N ALA A 268 13.34 -16.35 3.55
CA ALA A 268 13.77 -17.73 3.73
C ALA A 268 12.67 -18.71 3.28
N GLY A 269 13.07 -19.85 2.71
CA GLY A 269 12.16 -20.94 2.38
C GLY A 269 11.37 -20.73 1.08
N LEU A 270 12.05 -20.42 -0.03
CA LEU A 270 11.43 -20.49 -1.35
C LEU A 270 10.89 -21.91 -1.59
N GLY A 271 9.63 -22.00 -2.04
CA GLY A 271 9.00 -23.27 -2.37
C GLY A 271 9.73 -23.97 -3.52
N VAL A 272 9.79 -25.30 -3.48
CA VAL A 272 10.29 -26.10 -4.59
C VAL A 272 9.16 -26.27 -5.60
N VAL A 273 9.39 -25.82 -6.83
CA VAL A 273 8.46 -25.96 -7.95
C VAL A 273 9.11 -26.90 -8.98
N ASP A 274 8.37 -27.87 -9.49
CA ASP A 274 8.84 -28.74 -10.57
C ASP A 274 9.13 -27.91 -11.84
N GLN A 275 10.32 -28.12 -12.43
CA GLN A 275 10.80 -27.44 -13.64
C GLN A 275 11.02 -28.43 -14.79
N THR A 276 10.58 -29.68 -14.66
CA THR A 276 10.82 -30.75 -15.63
C THR A 276 10.32 -30.35 -17.02
N GLY A 277 11.19 -30.44 -18.02
CA GLY A 277 10.89 -30.12 -19.42
C GLY A 277 10.94 -28.63 -19.79
N LEU A 278 11.00 -27.72 -18.81
CA LEU A 278 10.97 -26.27 -19.09
C LEU A 278 12.20 -25.80 -19.87
N ALA A 279 13.38 -26.36 -19.60
CA ALA A 279 14.61 -25.98 -20.29
C ALA A 279 14.51 -26.17 -21.82
N ASP A 280 13.90 -27.28 -22.26
CA ASP A 280 13.73 -27.56 -23.69
C ASP A 280 12.64 -26.68 -24.32
N GLU A 281 11.60 -26.35 -23.57
CA GLU A 281 10.61 -25.34 -24.00
C GLU A 281 11.28 -23.99 -24.23
N LEU A 282 12.09 -23.52 -23.27
CA LEU A 282 12.76 -22.23 -23.36
C LEU A 282 13.73 -22.19 -24.55
N ARG A 283 14.55 -23.23 -24.76
CA ARG A 283 15.45 -23.34 -25.91
C ARG A 283 14.72 -23.21 -27.25
N ARG A 284 13.64 -23.98 -27.42
CA ARG A 284 12.80 -23.91 -28.64
C ARG A 284 12.25 -22.50 -28.87
N ARG A 285 11.81 -21.83 -27.80
CA ARG A 285 11.21 -20.48 -27.88
C ARG A 285 12.24 -19.39 -28.12
N LEU A 286 13.45 -19.55 -27.58
CA LEU A 286 14.57 -18.63 -27.80
C LEU A 286 15.26 -18.87 -29.15
N GLY A 287 15.01 -20.00 -29.80
CA GLY A 287 15.66 -20.38 -31.05
C GLY A 287 17.13 -20.78 -30.84
N THR A 288 17.46 -21.33 -29.67
CA THR A 288 18.83 -21.74 -29.27
C THR A 288 18.93 -23.23 -29.01
#